data_AF-A0A7Y0QIY7-F1
#
_entry.id   AF-A0A7Y0QIY7-F1
#
_cell.length_a   1.000
_cell.length_b   1.000
_cell.length_c   1.000
_cell.angle_alpha   90.00
_cell.angle_beta   90.00
_cell.angle_gamma   90.00
#
_symmetry.space_group_name_H-M   'P 1'
#
loop_
_entity.id
_entity.type
_entity.pdbx_description
1 polymer ?
#
loop_
_entity_poly.entity_id
_entity_poly.type
_entity_poly.pdbx_seq_one_letter_code
_entity_poly.pdbx_strand_id
1 'polypeptide(L)'
;MIDSKLITKPLVIAAGAHDVTIRNSVVRAEGFWLVLNNEGARNLQIVDTELDGAGNTSGDAAVAGRNYTLTRVDIHGTIDGLKLGSNVTVQDSYIHDLVTTANSHNDGMQSLGSDNVTIVGNTVIVPEGSTSAILLSTGSADSMKNIRIENNLLGGGAYTVYGGYKAGTDVLSRVSGVVISNNRISTSVFPRGGAYGPFASVDAPAVTTTGNVWHDGPNAGRTI
;
A
#
# COMPACT_ATOMS: atom_id res chain seq x y z
N MET A 1 17.68 17.01 4.38
CA MET A 1 17.31 16.12 5.50
C MET A 1 16.33 16.85 6.40
N ILE A 2 15.24 16.20 6.79
CA ILE A 2 14.29 16.60 7.82
C ILE A 2 14.38 15.56 8.93
N ASP A 3 14.63 15.99 10.16
CA ASP A 3 14.91 15.09 11.28
C ASP A 3 14.37 15.68 12.59
N SER A 4 13.69 14.84 13.37
CA SER A 4 13.19 15.20 14.70
C SER A 4 12.27 16.42 14.67
N LYS A 5 11.38 16.47 13.67
CA LYS A 5 10.45 17.59 13.46
C LYS A 5 8.99 17.14 13.58
N LEU A 6 8.18 18.02 14.14
CA LEU A 6 6.75 18.07 13.86
C LEU A 6 6.53 18.96 12.63
N ILE A 7 5.92 18.40 11.60
CA ILE A 7 5.62 19.05 10.33
C ILE A 7 4.10 19.16 10.23
N THR A 8 3.59 20.39 10.24
CA THR A 8 2.14 20.66 10.30
C THR A 8 1.54 21.06 8.96
N LYS A 9 2.27 20.80 7.87
CA LYS A 9 1.85 21.09 6.50
C LYS A 9 2.26 19.96 5.57
N PRO A 10 1.50 19.68 4.50
CA PRO A 10 1.92 18.75 3.47
C PRO A 10 3.29 19.09 2.87
N LEU A 11 4.03 18.06 2.49
CA LEU A 11 5.32 18.18 1.83
C LEU A 11 5.22 17.75 0.37
N VAL A 12 5.76 18.57 -0.53
CA VAL A 12 5.94 18.22 -1.94
C VAL A 12 7.43 18.21 -2.22
N ILE A 13 7.95 17.04 -2.61
CA ILE A 13 9.32 16.89 -3.08
C ILE A 13 9.31 17.26 -4.56
N ALA A 14 9.85 18.44 -4.87
CA ALA A 14 9.77 19.04 -6.19
C ALA A 14 10.57 18.27 -7.24
N ALA A 15 10.18 18.42 -8.51
CA ALA A 15 10.93 17.89 -9.64
C ALA A 15 12.41 18.36 -9.59
N GLY A 16 13.33 17.43 -9.85
CA GLY A 16 14.77 17.69 -9.78
C GLY A 16 15.38 17.52 -8.39
N ALA A 17 14.58 17.53 -7.31
CA ALA A 17 15.07 17.20 -5.98
C ALA A 17 15.48 15.73 -5.89
N HIS A 18 16.55 15.46 -5.16
CA HIS A 18 17.06 14.10 -4.95
C HIS A 18 17.59 13.92 -3.53
N ASP A 19 17.62 12.67 -3.07
CA ASP A 19 18.22 12.24 -1.80
C ASP A 19 17.63 12.97 -0.57
N VAL A 20 16.32 13.23 -0.62
CA VAL A 20 15.59 13.80 0.51
C VAL A 20 15.30 12.70 1.51
N THR A 21 15.78 12.87 2.74
CA THR A 21 15.42 12.00 3.87
C THR A 21 14.54 12.75 4.86
N ILE A 22 13.41 12.15 5.22
CA ILE A 22 12.56 12.51 6.37
C ILE A 22 12.74 11.39 7.39
N ARG A 23 13.16 11.72 8.61
CA ARG A 23 13.36 10.71 9.65
C ARG A 23 12.98 11.16 11.05
N ASN A 24 12.66 10.22 11.93
CA ASN A 24 12.35 10.48 13.35
C ASN A 24 11.35 11.63 13.53
N SER A 25 10.38 11.75 12.63
CA SER A 25 9.53 12.93 12.52
C SER A 25 8.06 12.56 12.63
N VAL A 26 7.23 13.57 12.79
CA VAL A 26 5.77 13.45 12.67
C VAL A 26 5.33 14.43 11.59
N VAL A 27 4.67 13.93 10.55
CA VAL A 27 3.92 14.75 9.60
C VAL A 27 2.45 14.65 9.99
N ARG A 28 1.93 15.67 10.67
CA ARG A 28 0.52 15.76 11.06
C ARG A 28 -0.12 16.92 10.31
N ALA A 29 -0.86 16.61 9.26
CA ALA A 29 -1.45 17.64 8.41
C ALA A 29 -2.72 17.16 7.72
N GLU A 30 -3.54 18.12 7.29
CA GLU A 30 -4.61 17.87 6.33
C GLU A 30 -4.14 18.32 4.94
N GLY A 31 -4.42 17.51 3.91
CA GLY A 31 -4.00 17.78 2.55
C GLY A 31 -4.38 16.65 1.60
N PHE A 32 -4.29 16.92 0.30
CA PHE A 32 -4.53 15.88 -0.70
C PHE A 32 -3.52 14.73 -0.59
N TRP A 33 -2.29 15.06 -0.19
CA TRP A 33 -1.25 14.12 0.24
C TRP A 33 -0.61 14.66 1.52
N LEU A 34 -0.04 13.81 2.39
CA LEU A 34 0.88 14.28 3.43
C LEU A 34 2.29 14.49 2.86
N VAL A 35 2.73 13.55 2.02
CA VAL A 35 3.99 13.66 1.26
C VAL A 35 3.77 13.25 -0.20
N LEU A 36 4.08 14.14 -1.14
CA LEU A 36 4.10 13.83 -2.57
C LEU A 36 5.54 13.82 -3.08
N ASN A 37 6.02 12.66 -3.54
CA ASN A 37 7.26 12.59 -4.32
C ASN A 37 6.96 12.84 -5.79
N ASN A 38 7.02 14.11 -6.20
CA ASN A 38 6.52 14.54 -7.49
C ASN A 38 7.31 13.92 -8.66
N GLU A 39 6.72 13.94 -9.85
CA GLU A 39 7.43 13.51 -11.05
C GLU A 39 8.74 14.28 -11.23
N GLY A 40 9.83 13.54 -11.54
CA GLY A 40 11.18 14.10 -11.63
C GLY A 40 11.94 14.19 -10.30
N ALA A 41 11.28 13.95 -9.15
CA ALA A 41 11.97 13.71 -7.89
C ALA A 41 12.45 12.25 -7.79
N ARG A 42 13.53 12.04 -7.03
CA ARG A 42 14.19 10.72 -6.94
C ARG A 42 14.77 10.47 -5.56
N ASN A 43 14.76 9.21 -5.14
CA ASN A 43 15.34 8.74 -3.89
C ASN A 43 14.83 9.48 -2.64
N LEU A 44 13.50 9.60 -2.50
CA LEU A 44 12.89 10.02 -1.24
C LEU A 44 12.96 8.86 -0.24
N GLN A 45 13.46 9.14 0.96
CA GLN A 45 13.54 8.19 2.06
C GLN A 45 12.71 8.71 3.23
N ILE A 46 11.71 7.94 3.70
CA ILE A 46 10.93 8.23 4.91
C ILE A 46 11.17 7.09 5.89
N VAL A 47 11.75 7.40 7.05
CA VAL A 47 12.26 6.39 7.98
C VAL A 47 11.87 6.72 9.42
N ASP A 48 11.41 5.75 10.20
CA ASP A 48 11.11 5.97 11.64
C ASP A 48 10.20 7.20 11.86
N THR A 49 9.13 7.32 11.08
CA THR A 49 8.31 8.55 11.00
C THR A 49 6.83 8.21 11.11
N GLU A 50 6.07 9.04 11.80
CA GLU A 50 4.61 8.98 11.84
C GLU A 50 4.02 9.93 10.79
N LEU A 51 3.06 9.44 10.01
CA LEU A 51 2.26 10.19 9.06
C LEU A 51 0.79 10.14 9.51
N ASP A 52 0.32 11.25 10.06
CA ASP A 52 -1.00 11.40 10.64
C ASP A 52 -1.84 12.36 9.80
N GLY A 53 -2.88 11.82 9.15
CA GLY A 53 -3.79 12.59 8.31
C GLY A 53 -4.81 13.45 9.06
N ALA A 54 -4.76 13.45 10.40
CA ALA A 54 -5.68 14.18 11.29
C ALA A 54 -7.17 13.88 11.03
N GLY A 55 -7.48 12.69 10.53
CA GLY A 55 -8.85 12.30 10.20
C GLY A 55 -9.38 12.92 8.89
N ASN A 56 -8.49 13.37 7.99
CA ASN A 56 -8.89 14.05 6.77
C ASN A 56 -9.70 13.14 5.83
N THR A 57 -10.98 13.47 5.63
CA THR A 57 -11.91 12.75 4.74
C THR A 57 -11.87 13.23 3.29
N SER A 58 -11.05 14.23 2.97
CA SER A 58 -11.03 14.91 1.66
C SER A 58 -9.70 14.77 0.90
N GLY A 59 -8.74 14.05 1.48
CA GLY A 59 -7.46 13.74 0.85
C GLY A 59 -7.51 12.49 -0.02
N ASP A 60 -6.38 12.18 -0.65
CA ASP A 60 -6.20 10.93 -1.42
C ASP A 60 -5.41 9.91 -0.60
N ALA A 61 -4.13 10.16 -0.31
CA ALA A 61 -3.28 9.21 0.43
C ALA A 61 -2.27 9.89 1.38
N ALA A 62 -1.65 9.15 2.29
CA ALA A 62 -0.54 9.68 3.09
C ALA A 62 0.68 9.99 2.22
N VAL A 63 1.13 9.03 1.41
CA VAL A 63 2.26 9.22 0.48
C VAL A 63 1.90 8.80 -0.93
N ALA A 64 2.40 9.55 -1.91
CA ALA A 64 2.27 9.19 -3.31
C ALA A 64 3.42 9.64 -4.19
N GLY A 65 3.35 9.17 -5.44
CA GLY A 65 4.34 9.41 -6.46
C GLY A 65 5.12 8.14 -6.78
N ARG A 66 6.40 8.30 -7.08
CA ARG A 66 7.31 7.22 -7.51
C ARG A 66 8.70 7.43 -6.90
N ASN A 67 9.61 6.48 -7.02
CA ASN A 67 11.01 6.61 -6.56
C ASN A 67 11.16 6.97 -5.06
N TYR A 68 10.38 6.33 -4.20
CA TYR A 68 10.44 6.55 -2.75
C TYR A 68 10.57 5.24 -1.97
N THR A 69 11.10 5.35 -0.76
CA THR A 69 11.23 4.24 0.18
C THR A 69 10.70 4.63 1.54
N LEU A 70 9.84 3.78 2.11
CA LEU A 70 9.35 3.87 3.48
C LEU A 70 9.93 2.73 4.30
N THR A 71 10.41 3.04 5.50
CA THR A 71 10.95 2.04 6.44
C THR A 71 10.54 2.36 7.87
N ARG A 72 9.82 1.44 8.52
CA ARG A 72 9.30 1.64 9.90
C ARG A 72 8.49 2.93 10.03
N VAL A 73 7.58 3.13 9.09
CA VAL A 73 6.68 4.29 9.08
C VAL A 73 5.32 3.87 9.63
N ASP A 74 4.75 4.72 10.47
CA ASP A 74 3.41 4.57 11.02
C ASP A 74 2.45 5.51 10.28
N ILE A 75 1.34 4.99 9.75
CA ILE A 75 0.44 5.73 8.85
C ILE A 75 -1.01 5.51 9.26
N HIS A 76 -1.69 6.61 9.57
CA HIS A 76 -3.09 6.60 9.96
C HIS A 76 -3.81 7.92 9.65
N GLY A 77 -5.14 7.93 9.80
CA GLY A 77 -5.94 9.15 9.70
C GLY A 77 -6.08 9.72 8.29
N THR A 78 -5.74 8.96 7.24
CA THR A 78 -5.89 9.32 5.82
C THR A 78 -6.95 8.45 5.11
N ILE A 79 -7.42 8.85 3.92
CA ILE A 79 -8.33 8.03 3.08
C ILE A 79 -7.61 6.75 2.62
N ASP A 80 -6.58 6.87 1.78
CA ASP A 80 -5.67 5.76 1.47
C ASP A 80 -4.40 5.87 2.30
N GLY A 81 -3.73 4.74 2.52
CA GLY A 81 -2.38 4.76 3.07
C GLY A 81 -1.40 5.28 2.02
N LEU A 82 -1.21 4.56 0.92
CA LEU A 82 -0.16 4.86 -0.07
C LEU A 82 -0.65 4.74 -1.52
N LYS A 83 -0.18 5.63 -2.40
CA LYS A 83 -0.17 5.39 -3.86
C LYS A 83 1.21 4.95 -4.31
N LEU A 84 1.30 3.73 -4.81
CA LEU A 84 2.51 3.04 -5.23
C LEU A 84 2.73 3.24 -6.74
N GLY A 85 3.46 4.30 -7.11
CA GLY A 85 4.07 4.40 -8.43
C GLY A 85 5.30 3.49 -8.56
N SER A 86 6.02 3.61 -9.68
CA SER A 86 7.20 2.76 -9.93
C SER A 86 8.39 3.05 -9.00
N ASN A 87 9.24 2.04 -8.82
CA ASN A 87 10.45 2.09 -7.99
C ASN A 87 10.13 2.49 -6.54
N VAL A 88 9.17 1.80 -5.94
CA VAL A 88 8.73 2.06 -4.56
C VAL A 88 9.08 0.86 -3.69
N THR A 89 9.60 1.13 -2.49
CA THR A 89 9.78 0.10 -1.45
C THR A 89 9.08 0.56 -0.18
N VAL A 90 8.26 -0.32 0.40
CA VAL A 90 7.63 -0.11 1.69
C VAL A 90 7.97 -1.31 2.55
N GLN A 91 8.70 -1.07 3.63
CA GLN A 91 9.17 -2.13 4.52
C GLN A 91 8.91 -1.84 5.99
N ASP A 92 8.61 -2.90 6.74
CA ASP A 92 8.50 -2.90 8.19
C ASP A 92 7.58 -1.80 8.75
N SER A 93 6.58 -1.37 7.96
CA SER A 93 5.72 -0.22 8.25
C SER A 93 4.31 -0.66 8.66
N TYR A 94 3.58 0.23 9.32
CA TYR A 94 2.23 -0.03 9.80
C TYR A 94 1.25 0.95 9.16
N ILE A 95 0.19 0.43 8.54
CA ILE A 95 -0.91 1.21 7.98
C ILE A 95 -2.19 0.73 8.65
N HIS A 96 -2.87 1.65 9.35
CA HIS A 96 -4.05 1.37 10.14
C HIS A 96 -4.93 2.61 10.29
N ASP A 97 -6.12 2.43 10.86
CA ASP A 97 -7.04 3.53 11.20
C ASP A 97 -7.22 4.55 10.06
N LEU A 98 -7.34 4.03 8.83
CA LEU A 98 -7.70 4.82 7.67
C LEU A 98 -9.14 5.32 7.80
N VAL A 99 -9.39 6.48 7.22
CA VAL A 99 -10.67 7.16 7.29
C VAL A 99 -11.54 6.70 6.13
N THR A 100 -12.73 6.18 6.43
CA THR A 100 -13.73 5.80 5.42
C THR A 100 -14.91 6.76 5.43
N THR A 101 -15.50 6.96 4.26
CA THR A 101 -16.73 7.73 4.04
C THR A 101 -17.67 6.91 3.17
N ALA A 102 -18.95 7.28 3.09
CA ALA A 102 -19.92 6.56 2.28
C ALA A 102 -19.57 6.48 0.78
N ASN A 103 -18.73 7.39 0.27
CA ASN A 103 -18.38 7.50 -1.15
C ASN A 103 -16.88 7.33 -1.41
N SER A 104 -16.06 7.04 -0.39
CA SER A 104 -14.62 6.92 -0.59
C SER A 104 -14.26 5.53 -1.13
N HIS A 105 -13.23 5.52 -1.94
CA HIS A 105 -12.51 4.32 -2.31
C HIS A 105 -11.27 4.26 -1.43
N ASN A 106 -11.13 3.21 -0.62
CA ASN A 106 -10.08 3.14 0.41
C ASN A 106 -9.20 1.91 0.21
N ASP A 107 -7.89 2.14 0.06
CA ASP A 107 -6.87 1.10 0.05
C ASP A 107 -5.75 1.39 1.05
N GLY A 108 -5.23 0.33 1.67
CA GLY A 108 -3.99 0.43 2.45
C GLY A 108 -2.82 0.87 1.56
N MET A 109 -2.63 0.18 0.44
CA MET A 109 -1.71 0.62 -0.61
C MET A 109 -2.29 0.31 -1.99
N GLN A 110 -2.35 1.33 -2.85
CA GLN A 110 -2.91 1.23 -4.20
C GLN A 110 -1.84 1.42 -5.27
N SER A 111 -1.86 0.59 -6.29
CA SER A 111 -1.17 0.82 -7.56
C SER A 111 -2.13 0.67 -8.73
N LEU A 112 -2.13 1.65 -9.62
CA LEU A 112 -2.87 1.67 -10.89
C LEU A 112 -1.90 1.61 -12.08
N GLY A 113 -0.91 0.72 -11.99
CA GLY A 113 0.16 0.53 -12.97
C GLY A 113 1.50 1.03 -12.44
N SER A 114 2.34 0.11 -11.97
CA SER A 114 3.69 0.40 -11.50
C SER A 114 4.65 -0.73 -11.81
N ASP A 115 5.91 -0.36 -11.99
CA ASP A 115 7.00 -1.32 -12.15
C ASP A 115 7.97 -1.24 -10.97
N ASN A 116 8.51 -2.38 -10.55
CA ASN A 116 9.52 -2.50 -9.50
C ASN A 116 9.01 -1.98 -8.14
N VAL A 117 8.03 -2.66 -7.57
CA VAL A 117 7.46 -2.33 -6.26
C VAL A 117 7.72 -3.47 -5.27
N THR A 118 8.21 -3.13 -4.08
CA THR A 118 8.44 -4.09 -2.99
C THR A 118 7.64 -3.69 -1.76
N ILE A 119 6.81 -4.59 -1.27
CA ILE A 119 5.98 -4.44 -0.07
C ILE A 119 6.33 -5.61 0.85
N VAL A 120 7.16 -5.36 1.87
CA VAL A 120 7.75 -6.43 2.69
C VAL A 120 7.67 -6.18 4.20
N GLY A 121 7.25 -7.20 4.96
CA GLY A 121 7.29 -7.13 6.43
C GLY A 121 6.36 -6.08 7.05
N ASN A 122 5.40 -5.54 6.30
CA ASN A 122 4.47 -4.53 6.77
C ASN A 122 3.28 -5.16 7.51
N THR A 123 2.62 -4.35 8.34
CA THR A 123 1.26 -4.64 8.82
C THR A 123 0.30 -3.66 8.16
N VAL A 124 -0.74 -4.16 7.49
CA VAL A 124 -1.75 -3.33 6.82
C VAL A 124 -3.13 -3.86 7.19
N ILE A 125 -3.81 -3.16 8.09
CA ILE A 125 -5.16 -3.52 8.55
C ILE A 125 -6.09 -2.37 8.20
N VAL A 126 -6.94 -2.60 7.20
CA VAL A 126 -7.90 -1.58 6.74
C VAL A 126 -9.27 -1.82 7.36
N PRO A 127 -10.03 -0.77 7.69
CA PRO A 127 -11.33 -0.91 8.34
C PRO A 127 -12.38 -1.52 7.41
N GLU A 128 -13.49 -1.97 8.00
CA GLU A 128 -14.69 -2.36 7.24
C GLU A 128 -15.15 -1.23 6.31
N GLY A 129 -15.62 -1.60 5.12
CA GLY A 129 -15.98 -0.67 4.04
C GLY A 129 -14.83 -0.31 3.10
N SER A 130 -13.58 -0.65 3.45
CA SER A 130 -12.44 -0.46 2.55
C SER A 130 -12.46 -1.41 1.35
N THR A 131 -11.81 -1.03 0.26
CA THR A 131 -11.63 -1.87 -0.92
C THR A 131 -10.61 -2.97 -0.65
N SER A 132 -9.41 -2.63 -0.17
CA SER A 132 -8.35 -3.63 0.05
C SER A 132 -7.26 -3.19 1.02
N ALA A 133 -6.48 -4.15 1.53
CA ALA A 133 -5.19 -3.81 2.14
C ALA A 133 -4.16 -3.47 1.05
N ILE A 134 -4.14 -4.23 -0.05
CA ILE A 134 -3.29 -3.96 -1.22
C ILE A 134 -4.13 -4.09 -2.51
N LEU A 135 -4.15 -3.02 -3.31
CA LEU A 135 -4.78 -3.01 -4.64
C LEU A 135 -3.74 -2.88 -5.72
N LEU A 136 -3.59 -3.91 -6.56
CA LEU A 136 -2.90 -3.82 -7.83
C LEU A 136 -3.92 -3.86 -8.97
N SER A 137 -3.80 -2.92 -9.90
CA SER A 137 -4.52 -2.88 -11.16
C SER A 137 -3.64 -2.19 -12.20
N THR A 138 -3.81 -2.49 -13.48
CA THR A 138 -3.18 -1.66 -14.52
C THR A 138 -3.86 -0.31 -14.67
N GLY A 139 -5.12 -0.15 -14.23
CA GLY A 139 -5.91 1.04 -14.54
C GLY A 139 -5.86 1.35 -16.04
N SER A 140 -5.41 2.57 -16.38
CA SER A 140 -5.12 3.00 -17.76
C SER A 140 -3.66 2.83 -18.19
N ALA A 141 -2.78 2.34 -17.31
CA ALA A 141 -1.37 2.15 -17.61
C ALA A 141 -1.12 0.95 -18.54
N ASP A 142 0.00 1.02 -19.26
CA ASP A 142 0.42 -0.02 -20.20
C ASP A 142 1.39 -1.05 -19.58
N SER A 143 1.76 -0.89 -18.31
CA SER A 143 2.67 -1.81 -17.61
C SER A 143 2.37 -1.90 -16.11
N MET A 144 2.52 -3.11 -15.57
CA MET A 144 2.59 -3.40 -14.14
C MET A 144 3.47 -4.63 -13.91
N LYS A 145 4.73 -4.43 -13.53
CA LYS A 145 5.74 -5.51 -13.54
C LYS A 145 6.62 -5.53 -12.31
N ASN A 146 7.13 -6.72 -11.99
CA ASN A 146 8.12 -6.93 -10.92
C ASN A 146 7.62 -6.37 -9.57
N ILE A 147 6.48 -6.88 -9.10
CA ILE A 147 5.88 -6.48 -7.83
C ILE A 147 6.00 -7.62 -6.83
N ARG A 148 6.50 -7.33 -5.63
CA ARG A 148 6.66 -8.29 -4.53
C ARG A 148 5.82 -7.86 -3.34
N ILE A 149 4.94 -8.74 -2.89
CA ILE A 149 4.14 -8.60 -1.66
C ILE A 149 4.52 -9.75 -0.75
N GLU A 150 5.43 -9.52 0.20
CA GLU A 150 6.12 -10.60 0.91
C GLU A 150 6.15 -10.44 2.42
N ASN A 151 5.89 -11.53 3.16
CA ASN A 151 6.04 -11.57 4.61
C ASN A 151 5.23 -10.50 5.39
N ASN A 152 4.15 -9.97 4.81
CA ASN A 152 3.31 -8.96 5.44
C ASN A 152 2.24 -9.61 6.33
N LEU A 153 1.70 -8.86 7.29
CA LEU A 153 0.44 -9.13 7.96
C LEU A 153 -0.65 -8.22 7.36
N LEU A 154 -1.64 -8.80 6.68
CA LEU A 154 -2.65 -8.05 5.93
C LEU A 154 -4.06 -8.42 6.39
N GLY A 155 -5.00 -7.47 6.42
CA GLY A 155 -6.38 -7.75 6.77
C GLY A 155 -7.36 -6.65 6.39
N GLY A 156 -8.62 -7.02 6.21
CA GLY A 156 -9.70 -6.12 5.78
C GLY A 156 -9.89 -6.07 4.27
N GLY A 157 -10.77 -5.17 3.83
CA GLY A 157 -11.10 -4.98 2.42
C GLY A 157 -12.24 -5.87 1.91
N ALA A 158 -12.73 -5.57 0.71
CA ALA A 158 -13.57 -6.49 -0.07
C ALA A 158 -12.81 -7.79 -0.36
N TYR A 159 -11.58 -7.66 -0.85
CA TYR A 159 -10.56 -8.70 -0.78
C TYR A 159 -9.31 -8.09 -0.14
N THR A 160 -8.56 -8.88 0.62
CA THR A 160 -7.35 -8.37 1.28
C THR A 160 -6.30 -7.90 0.26
N VAL A 161 -6.07 -8.69 -0.80
CA VAL A 161 -5.17 -8.33 -1.90
C VAL A 161 -5.84 -8.53 -3.25
N TYR A 162 -5.78 -7.52 -4.09
CA TYR A 162 -5.98 -7.65 -5.53
C TYR A 162 -4.61 -7.75 -6.20
N GLY A 163 -4.31 -8.90 -6.82
CA GLY A 163 -3.02 -9.17 -7.47
C GLY A 163 -2.87 -8.56 -8.86
N GLY A 164 -3.95 -8.00 -9.40
CA GLY A 164 -3.94 -7.20 -10.63
C GLY A 164 -3.94 -7.96 -11.94
N TYR A 165 -4.12 -9.30 -11.94
CA TYR A 165 -4.37 -10.04 -13.17
C TYR A 165 -5.40 -11.16 -13.01
N LYS A 166 -6.48 -11.07 -13.79
CA LYS A 166 -7.50 -12.09 -13.97
C LYS A 166 -7.63 -12.44 -15.46
N ALA A 167 -7.49 -13.71 -15.79
CA ALA A 167 -7.57 -14.20 -17.17
C ALA A 167 -8.94 -13.87 -17.80
N GLY A 168 -8.92 -13.41 -19.05
CA GLY A 168 -10.12 -12.98 -19.78
C GLY A 168 -10.72 -11.64 -19.33
N THR A 169 -10.15 -10.99 -18.30
CA THR A 169 -10.52 -9.63 -17.87
C THR A 169 -9.37 -8.66 -18.10
N ASP A 170 -8.17 -9.01 -17.62
CA ASP A 170 -6.98 -8.16 -17.69
C ASP A 170 -6.08 -8.52 -18.87
N VAL A 171 -5.29 -7.53 -19.32
CA VAL A 171 -4.42 -7.67 -20.49
C VAL A 171 -3.07 -8.27 -20.07
N LEU A 172 -2.86 -9.54 -20.40
CA LEU A 172 -1.67 -10.30 -19.98
C LEU A 172 -0.34 -9.63 -20.37
N SER A 173 -0.25 -8.99 -21.54
CA SER A 173 0.99 -8.34 -21.98
C SER A 173 1.41 -7.13 -21.11
N ARG A 174 0.49 -6.61 -20.28
CA ARG A 174 0.76 -5.50 -19.37
C ARG A 174 1.26 -5.96 -18.00
N VAL A 175 0.98 -7.20 -17.60
CA VAL A 175 1.22 -7.68 -16.23
C VAL A 175 2.16 -8.87 -16.21
N SER A 176 3.25 -8.79 -15.44
CA SER A 176 4.18 -9.90 -15.30
C SER A 176 5.05 -9.80 -14.05
N GLY A 177 5.34 -10.94 -13.41
CA GLY A 177 6.28 -10.98 -12.30
C GLY A 177 5.72 -10.39 -11.01
N VAL A 178 4.41 -10.54 -10.78
CA VAL A 178 3.79 -10.24 -9.49
C VAL A 178 3.92 -11.48 -8.61
N VAL A 179 4.50 -11.32 -7.42
CA VAL A 179 4.71 -12.40 -6.45
C VAL A 179 4.08 -12.03 -5.13
N ILE A 180 3.14 -12.84 -4.67
CA ILE A 180 2.44 -12.69 -3.38
C ILE A 180 2.84 -13.89 -2.53
N SER A 181 3.84 -13.70 -1.66
CA SER A 181 4.46 -14.82 -0.95
C SER A 181 4.55 -14.66 0.56
N ASN A 182 4.33 -15.76 1.29
CA ASN A 182 4.56 -15.84 2.74
C ASN A 182 3.84 -14.77 3.58
N ASN A 183 2.74 -14.20 3.08
CA ASN A 183 1.94 -13.25 3.83
C ASN A 183 1.04 -13.98 4.82
N ARG A 184 0.75 -13.33 5.94
CA ARG A 184 -0.22 -13.78 6.93
C ARG A 184 -1.49 -12.95 6.79
N ILE A 185 -2.64 -13.58 6.59
CA ILE A 185 -3.91 -12.88 6.44
C ILE A 185 -4.70 -12.92 7.74
N SER A 186 -4.96 -11.75 8.31
CA SER A 186 -5.73 -11.54 9.54
C SER A 186 -7.22 -11.64 9.28
N THR A 187 -7.92 -12.32 10.19
CA THR A 187 -9.39 -12.42 10.25
C THR A 187 -10.01 -11.43 11.23
N SER A 188 -9.19 -10.53 11.80
CA SER A 188 -9.63 -9.53 12.79
C SER A 188 -10.69 -8.55 12.28
N VAL A 189 -10.73 -8.28 10.97
CA VAL A 189 -11.74 -7.41 10.33
C VAL A 189 -12.87 -8.24 9.71
N PHE A 190 -12.53 -9.29 8.95
CA PHE A 190 -13.49 -10.20 8.36
C PHE A 190 -13.07 -11.66 8.57
N PRO A 191 -14.00 -12.60 8.83
CA PRO A 191 -13.67 -14.02 9.01
C PRO A 191 -12.95 -14.70 7.83
N ARG A 192 -12.99 -14.08 6.64
CA ARG A 192 -12.35 -14.57 5.41
C ARG A 192 -11.16 -13.69 4.97
N GLY A 193 -10.60 -12.88 5.86
CA GLY A 193 -9.50 -11.96 5.56
C GLY A 193 -9.95 -10.67 4.87
N GLY A 194 -10.87 -10.79 3.93
CA GLY A 194 -11.70 -9.72 3.38
C GLY A 194 -13.17 -10.13 3.39
N ALA A 195 -14.08 -9.22 3.03
CA ALA A 195 -15.50 -9.51 2.96
C ALA A 195 -15.82 -10.67 2.00
N TYR A 196 -15.06 -10.84 0.91
CA TYR A 196 -15.26 -11.90 -0.10
C TYR A 196 -14.13 -12.95 -0.11
N GLY A 197 -12.97 -12.65 0.44
CA GLY A 197 -11.85 -13.58 0.55
C GLY A 197 -10.50 -12.87 0.69
N PRO A 198 -9.40 -13.63 0.80
CA PRO A 198 -8.08 -13.04 0.95
C PRO A 198 -7.56 -12.45 -0.37
N PHE A 199 -7.78 -13.12 -1.50
CA PHE A 199 -7.16 -12.77 -2.78
C PHE A 199 -8.17 -12.69 -3.94
N ALA A 200 -7.94 -11.75 -4.84
CA ALA A 200 -8.60 -11.64 -6.14
C ALA A 200 -7.59 -11.25 -7.24
N SER A 201 -7.88 -11.60 -8.50
CA SER A 201 -7.02 -11.29 -9.66
C SER A 201 -5.57 -11.75 -9.47
N VAL A 202 -5.40 -13.04 -9.17
CA VAL A 202 -4.10 -13.69 -8.89
C VAL A 202 -3.77 -14.81 -9.88
N ASP A 203 -4.28 -14.73 -11.10
CA ASP A 203 -4.15 -15.81 -12.08
C ASP A 203 -2.72 -15.94 -12.62
N ALA A 204 -2.30 -17.18 -12.87
CA ALA A 204 -1.08 -17.48 -13.62
C ALA A 204 -1.25 -17.12 -15.11
N PRO A 205 -0.16 -16.81 -15.85
CA PRO A 205 1.24 -16.80 -15.39
C PRO A 205 1.71 -15.45 -14.83
N ALA A 206 0.86 -14.42 -14.83
CA ALA A 206 1.26 -13.07 -14.43
C ALA A 206 1.55 -12.95 -12.93
N VAL A 207 0.72 -13.63 -12.11
CA VAL A 207 0.79 -13.61 -10.66
C VAL A 207 1.15 -14.99 -10.14
N THR A 208 2.06 -15.03 -9.15
CA THR A 208 2.39 -16.25 -8.39
C THR A 208 2.01 -16.05 -6.93
N THR A 209 1.18 -16.94 -6.39
CA THR A 209 0.85 -17.00 -4.97
C THR A 209 1.51 -18.23 -4.33
N THR A 210 2.18 -18.06 -3.19
CA THR A 210 2.82 -19.19 -2.49
C THR A 210 3.07 -18.92 -1.01
N GLY A 211 2.96 -19.94 -0.16
CA GLY A 211 3.31 -19.85 1.26
C GLY A 211 2.45 -18.91 2.10
N ASN A 212 1.37 -18.34 1.56
CA ASN A 212 0.47 -17.47 2.31
C ASN A 212 -0.39 -18.31 3.27
N VAL A 213 -0.59 -17.82 4.49
CA VAL A 213 -1.31 -18.53 5.55
C VAL A 213 -2.29 -17.62 6.27
N TRP A 214 -3.28 -18.20 6.94
CA TRP A 214 -4.11 -17.48 7.90
C TRP A 214 -3.29 -17.12 9.14
N HIS A 215 -3.35 -15.86 9.57
CA HIS A 215 -2.65 -15.39 10.76
C HIS A 215 -3.31 -15.91 12.05
N ASP A 216 -4.63 -15.78 12.10
CA ASP A 216 -5.47 -16.00 13.28
C ASP A 216 -6.80 -16.66 12.86
N GLY A 217 -7.75 -16.70 13.79
CA GLY A 217 -9.07 -17.30 13.57
C GLY A 217 -9.04 -18.83 13.49
N PRO A 218 -10.17 -19.47 13.12
CA PRO A 218 -10.31 -20.93 13.14
C PRO A 218 -9.36 -21.68 12.20
N ASN A 219 -8.75 -20.99 11.22
CA ASN A 219 -7.85 -21.56 10.24
C ASN A 219 -6.38 -21.15 10.46
N ALA A 220 -6.03 -20.51 11.59
CA ALA A 220 -4.68 -20.03 11.87
C ALA A 220 -3.59 -21.06 11.51
N GLY A 221 -2.57 -20.60 10.78
CA GLY A 221 -1.44 -21.42 10.31
C GLY A 221 -1.73 -22.29 9.09
N ARG A 222 -2.99 -22.41 8.62
CA ARG A 222 -3.32 -23.13 7.38
C ARG A 222 -2.99 -22.29 6.16
N THR A 223 -2.55 -22.95 5.10
CA THR A 223 -2.33 -22.35 3.77
C THR A 223 -3.63 -21.79 3.20
N ILE A 224 -3.49 -20.69 2.46
CA ILE A 224 -4.54 -20.03 1.66
C ILE A 224 -4.51 -20.55 0.23
#